data_AF-A0A0P7Z6K8-F1
#
_entry.id   AF-A0A0P7Z6K8-F1
#
_cell.length_a   1.000
_cell.length_b   1.000
_cell.length_c   1.000
_cell.angle_alpha   90.00
_cell.angle_beta   90.00
_cell.angle_gamma   90.00
#
_symmetry.space_group_name_H-M   'P 1'
#
loop_
_entity.id
_entity.type
_entity.pdbx_description
1 polymer ?
#
loop_
_entity_poly.entity_id
_entity_poly.type
_entity_poly.pdbx_seq_one_letter_code
_entity_poly.pdbx_strand_id
1 'polypeptide(L)' 'MSDVAEHKNSEQPKKPGKPGFLKILQTVFAGALGVQSEKRRQEDFSSHSAVPYIVAGLLFGVAFVGGLILVVQLVLASQ' A
#
# COMPACT_ATOMS: atom_id res chain seq x y z
N MET A 1 -55.01 -11.99 7.52
CA MET A 1 -53.87 -11.94 6.59
C MET A 1 -52.71 -11.31 7.33
N SER A 2 -51.78 -12.14 7.77
CA SER A 2 -50.49 -11.73 8.35
C SER A 2 -49.42 -12.43 7.51
N ASP A 3 -49.29 -11.95 6.28
CA ASP A 3 -48.28 -12.30 5.29
C ASP A 3 -47.56 -10.96 5.04
N VAL A 4 -46.25 -10.80 5.12
CA VAL A 4 -45.15 -11.67 4.70
C VAL A 4 -43.94 -11.32 5.56
N ALA A 5 -43.28 -12.33 6.10
CA ALA A 5 -41.93 -12.22 6.60
C ALA A 5 -40.96 -12.06 5.41
N GLU A 6 -40.31 -10.90 5.29
CA GLU A 6 -39.28 -10.69 4.28
C GLU A 6 -37.88 -10.91 4.90
N HIS A 7 -37.32 -12.07 4.59
CA HIS A 7 -35.95 -12.45 4.91
C HIS A 7 -34.95 -11.65 4.07
N LYS A 8 -34.26 -10.67 4.66
CA LYS A 8 -33.06 -10.07 4.05
C LYS A 8 -31.80 -10.72 4.64
N ASN A 9 -31.39 -11.83 4.03
CA ASN A 9 -30.08 -12.43 4.24
C ASN A 9 -29.02 -11.56 3.53
N SER A 10 -28.21 -10.83 4.28
CA SER A 10 -26.99 -10.20 3.76
C SER A 10 -25.94 -10.11 4.87
N GLU A 11 -25.01 -11.07 4.78
CA GLU A 11 -23.64 -11.08 5.32
C GLU A 11 -23.44 -10.94 6.83
N GLN A 12 -23.35 -12.09 7.50
CA GLN A 12 -22.79 -12.19 8.86
C GLN A 12 -21.28 -11.91 8.84
N PRO A 13 -20.72 -11.14 9.79
CA PRO A 13 -19.29 -10.90 9.88
C PRO A 13 -18.61 -12.19 10.36
N LYS A 14 -17.93 -12.91 9.46
CA LYS A 14 -17.07 -14.03 9.83
C LYS A 14 -15.99 -13.54 10.79
N LYS A 15 -15.92 -14.13 11.99
CA LYS A 15 -14.84 -13.93 12.96
C LYS A 15 -13.48 -14.00 12.24
N PRO A 16 -12.59 -13.01 12.39
CA PRO A 16 -11.34 -13.00 11.65
C PRO A 16 -10.45 -14.13 12.21
N GLY A 17 -10.36 -15.24 11.48
CA GLY A 17 -9.27 -16.19 11.66
C GLY A 17 -7.94 -15.45 11.48
N LYS A 18 -6.89 -15.88 12.19
CA LYS A 18 -5.56 -15.26 12.10
C LYS A 18 -5.21 -15.06 10.62
N PRO A 19 -4.84 -13.84 10.19
CA PRO A 19 -4.53 -13.60 8.80
C PRO A 19 -3.44 -14.57 8.38
N GLY A 20 -3.68 -15.33 7.32
CA GLY A 20 -2.70 -16.28 6.83
C GLY A 20 -1.39 -15.55 6.48
N PHE A 21 -0.27 -16.26 6.54
CA PHE A 21 1.06 -15.73 6.20
C PHE A 21 1.06 -14.97 4.85
N LEU A 22 0.31 -15.48 3.87
CA LEU A 22 0.09 -14.83 2.57
C LEU A 22 -0.60 -13.46 2.66
N LYS A 23 -1.58 -13.30 3.56
CA LYS A 23 -2.27 -12.02 3.81
C LYS A 23 -1.30 -11.01 4.41
N ILE A 24 -0.45 -11.48 5.33
CA ILE A 24 0.56 -10.66 6.01
C ILE A 24 1.60 -10.18 4.98
N LEU A 25 2.08 -11.07 4.11
CA LEU A 25 2.99 -10.72 3.03
C LEU A 25 2.35 -9.72 2.05
N GLN A 26 1.07 -9.93 1.68
CA GLN A 26 0.33 -8.98 0.85
C GLN A 26 0.23 -7.58 1.48
N THR A 27 -0.01 -7.49 2.79
CA THR A 27 -0.02 -6.19 3.49
C THR A 27 1.35 -5.52 3.52
N VAL A 28 2.44 -6.29 3.64
CA VAL A 28 3.81 -5.76 3.63
C VAL A 28 4.18 -5.23 2.24
N PHE A 29 3.79 -5.96 1.18
CA PHE A 29 3.99 -5.51 -0.20
C PHE A 29 3.13 -4.30 -0.57
N ALA A 30 1.88 -4.24 -0.12
CA ALA A 30 1.02 -3.09 -0.33
C ALA A 30 1.58 -1.84 0.41
N GLY A 31 2.11 -2.03 1.63
CA GLY A 31 2.85 -1.01 2.37
C GLY A 31 4.12 -0.50 1.67
N ALA A 32 4.86 -1.39 0.99
CA ALA A 32 6.09 -1.03 0.27
C ALA A 32 5.83 -0.29 -1.06
N LEU A 33 4.65 -0.51 -1.67
CA LEU A 33 4.26 0.09 -2.95
C LEU A 33 3.49 1.42 -2.79
N GLY A 34 3.37 1.94 -1.57
CA GLY A 34 2.76 3.25 -1.33
C GLY A 34 1.23 3.21 -1.37
N VAL A 35 0.59 2.33 -0.58
CA VAL A 35 -0.86 2.34 -0.35
C VAL A 35 -1.35 3.64 0.30
N GLN A 36 -1.37 4.71 -0.48
CA GLN A 36 -2.05 5.92 -0.08
C GLN A 36 -3.56 5.68 -0.18
N SER A 37 -4.24 6.01 0.91
CA SER A 37 -5.68 6.00 0.96
C SER A 37 -6.25 6.89 -0.15
N GLU A 38 -7.42 6.51 -0.68
CA GLU A 38 -8.22 7.30 -1.62
C GLU A 38 -8.32 8.79 -1.23
N LYS A 39 -8.36 9.08 0.07
CA LYS A 39 -8.41 10.45 0.61
C LYS A 39 -7.12 11.24 0.34
N ARG A 40 -5.95 10.64 0.56
CA ARG A 40 -4.64 11.26 0.26
C ARG A 40 -4.47 11.44 -1.23
N ARG A 41 -4.89 10.44 -2.01
CA ARG A 41 -4.98 10.52 -3.46
C ARG A 41 -5.85 11.72 -3.87
N GLN A 42 -7.09 11.83 -3.40
CA GLN A 42 -7.96 12.94 -3.79
C GLN A 42 -7.41 14.32 -3.40
N GLU A 43 -6.72 14.44 -2.27
CA GLU A 43 -6.05 15.68 -1.84
C GLU A 43 -4.84 16.00 -2.74
N ASP A 44 -4.03 14.99 -3.07
CA ASP A 44 -2.86 15.10 -3.94
C ASP A 44 -3.24 15.35 -5.42
N PHE A 45 -4.41 14.86 -5.84
CA PHE A 45 -4.97 15.04 -7.19
C PHE A 45 -5.92 16.25 -7.31
N SER A 46 -6.32 16.86 -6.20
CA SER A 46 -7.02 18.16 -6.17
C SER A 46 -6.06 19.34 -5.99
N SER A 47 -4.80 19.05 -5.64
CA SER A 47 -3.69 20.01 -5.71
C SER A 47 -3.49 20.53 -7.12
N HIS A 48 -3.17 21.82 -7.24
CA HIS A 48 -3.07 22.53 -8.52
C HIS A 48 -1.82 22.17 -9.34
N SER A 49 -0.89 21.34 -8.82
CA SER A 49 0.34 20.99 -9.53
C SER A 49 0.92 19.63 -9.16
N ALA A 50 1.27 18.83 -10.17
CA ALA A 50 1.93 17.53 -10.05
C ALA A 50 3.45 17.62 -9.81
N VAL A 51 4.04 18.81 -9.96
CA VAL A 51 5.49 19.04 -9.90
C VAL A 51 6.13 18.54 -8.58
N PRO A 52 5.54 18.78 -7.39
CA PRO A 52 6.14 18.31 -6.14
C PRO A 52 6.28 16.78 -6.06
N TYR A 53 5.31 16.04 -6.61
CA TYR A 53 5.33 14.57 -6.63
C TYR A 53 6.40 14.02 -7.57
N ILE A 54 6.60 14.67 -8.72
CA ILE A 54 7.65 14.30 -9.68
C ILE A 54 9.04 14.51 -9.07
N VAL A 55 9.26 15.66 -8.42
CA VAL A 55 10.53 15.97 -7.75
C VAL A 55 10.78 14.97 -6.61
N ALA A 56 9.76 14.70 -5.79
CA ALA A 56 9.86 13.71 -4.71
C ALA A 56 10.22 12.31 -5.24
N GLY A 57 9.57 11.87 -6.33
CA GLY A 57 9.85 10.58 -6.96
C GLY A 57 11.27 10.50 -7.54
N LEU A 58 11.75 11.57 -8.15
CA LEU A 58 13.13 11.66 -8.67
C LEU A 58 14.16 11.59 -7.55
N LEU A 59 13.98 12.37 -6.48
CA LEU A 59 14.87 12.35 -5.32
C LEU A 59 14.89 10.97 -4.65
N PHE A 60 13.72 10.36 -4.47
CA PHE A 60 13.61 9.01 -3.95
C PHE A 60 14.32 7.99 -4.85
N GLY A 61 14.14 8.09 -6.17
CA GLY A 61 14.79 7.19 -7.13
C GLY A 61 16.31 7.28 -7.08
N VAL A 62 16.86 8.49 -7.04
CA VAL A 62 18.32 8.70 -6.91
C VAL A 62 18.83 8.11 -5.59
N ALA A 63 18.15 8.38 -4.48
CA ALA A 63 18.52 7.86 -3.16
C ALA A 63 18.44 6.32 -3.12
N PHE A 64 17.43 5.73 -3.74
CA PHE A 64 17.25 4.28 -3.81
C PHE A 64 18.38 3.60 -4.58
N VAL A 65 18.70 4.10 -5.77
CA VAL A 65 19.81 3.58 -6.58
C VAL A 65 21.14 3.74 -5.85
N GLY A 66 21.38 4.91 -5.24
CA GLY A 66 22.57 5.14 -4.42
C GLY A 66 22.69 4.17 -3.25
N GLY A 67 21.57 3.90 -2.57
CA GLY A 67 21.49 2.90 -1.51
C GLY A 67 21.85 1.49 -1.99
N LEU A 68 21.33 1.06 -3.14
CA LEU A 68 21.68 -0.24 -3.74
C LEU A 68 23.16 -0.32 -4.07
N ILE A 69 23.74 0.74 -4.65
CA ILE A 69 25.18 0.79 -4.96
C ILE A 69 26.00 0.64 -3.67
N LEU A 70 25.64 1.36 -2.60
CA LEU A 70 26.35 1.30 -1.33
C LEU A 70 26.27 -0.10 -0.71
N VAL A 71 25.10 -0.74 -0.75
CA VAL A 71 24.94 -2.13 -0.30
C VAL A 71 25.83 -3.07 -1.12
N VAL A 72 25.84 -2.95 -2.45
CA VAL A 72 26.67 -3.78 -3.33
C VAL A 72 28.14 -3.57 -3.02
N GLN A 73 28.60 -2.33 -2.84
CA GLN A 73 29.98 -2.04 -2.48
C GLN A 73 30.35 -2.64 -1.13
N LEU A 74 29.48 -2.54 -0.12
CA LEU A 74 29.71 -3.12 1.20
C LEU A 74 29.83 -4.65 1.13
N VAL A 75 28.97 -5.29 0.33
CA VAL A 75 29.02 -6.75 0.12
C VAL A 75 30.31 -7.15 -0.62
N LEU A 76 30.72 -6.42 -1.67
CA LEU A 76 31.95 -6.70 -2.40
C LEU A 76 33.20 -6.44 -1.56
N ALA A 77 33.20 -5.41 -0.71
CA ALA A 77 34.31 -5.12 0.21
C ALA A 77 34.44 -6.17 1.33
N SER A 78 33.39 -6.94 1.58
CA SER A 78 33.35 -8.01 2.59
C SER A 78 33.69 -9.41 2.03
N GLN A 79 33.95 -9.53 0.73
CA GLN A 79 34.43 -10.75 0.06
C GLN A 79 35.93 -10.63 -0.23
#